data_AF-A0A1M7Q718-F1
#
_entry.id   AF-A0A1M7Q718-F1
#
_cell.length_a   1.000
_cell.length_b   1.000
_cell.length_c   1.000
_cell.angle_alpha   90.00
_cell.angle_beta   90.00
_cell.angle_gamma   90.00
#
_symmetry.space_group_name_H-M   'P 1'
#
loop_
_entity.id
_entity.type
_entity.pdbx_description
1 polymer ?
#
loop_
_entity_poly.entity_id
_entity_poly.type
_entity_poly.pdbx_seq_one_letter_code
_entity_poly.pdbx_strand_id
1 'polypeptide(L)'
;MRITVFTFVFGLLLFSCMEDQNLSALEAGPIPVGNWTNLEYQENGIALEKVDRLRENTYGYRFLGDGKLIHRANSGWCGTPPIITSDYEGTWEREGEILTLTAPYWGGTQVQKWKIIASTANTLQVEVISQELQMDE
;
A
#
# COMPACT_ATOMS: atom_id res chain seq x y z
N MET A 1 -12.32 -68.39 18.33
CA MET A 1 -13.45 -67.97 17.46
C MET A 1 -13.52 -66.45 17.51
N ARG A 2 -13.32 -65.79 16.37
CA ARG A 2 -13.59 -64.35 16.18
C ARG A 2 -15.10 -64.15 16.06
N ILE A 3 -15.62 -63.01 16.52
CA ILE A 3 -16.66 -62.20 15.84
C ILE A 3 -16.51 -60.75 16.35
N THR A 4 -16.42 -59.85 15.38
CA THR A 4 -16.23 -58.39 15.43
C THR A 4 -17.59 -57.68 15.62
N VAL A 5 -17.59 -56.32 15.56
CA VAL A 5 -18.71 -55.38 15.25
C VAL A 5 -19.31 -54.71 16.52
N PHE A 6 -19.47 -53.39 16.71
CA PHE A 6 -19.40 -52.19 15.86
C PHE A 6 -19.52 -50.90 16.74
N THR A 7 -19.03 -49.75 16.22
CA THR A 7 -19.44 -48.34 16.53
C THR A 7 -19.17 -47.79 17.95
N PHE A 8 -18.69 -46.56 18.14
CA PHE A 8 -19.22 -45.31 17.61
C PHE A 8 -18.13 -44.24 17.52
N VAL A 9 -18.06 -43.63 16.34
CA VAL A 9 -17.30 -42.41 16.03
C VAL A 9 -17.90 -41.25 16.82
N PHE A 10 -17.14 -40.68 17.75
CA PHE A 10 -17.43 -39.39 18.37
C PHE A 10 -16.08 -38.85 18.85
N GLY A 11 -15.57 -37.71 18.43
CA GLY A 11 -16.14 -36.63 17.66
C GLY A 11 -15.20 -35.45 17.90
N LEU A 12 -14.91 -34.73 16.81
CA LEU A 12 -14.37 -33.38 16.83
C LEU A 12 -12.94 -33.25 17.36
N LEU A 13 -12.04 -33.58 16.42
CA LEU A 13 -10.84 -32.79 16.14
C LEU A 13 -11.16 -31.29 16.30
N LEU A 14 -10.80 -30.71 17.44
CA LEU A 14 -10.66 -29.27 17.57
C LEU A 14 -9.36 -28.86 16.85
N PHE A 15 -9.39 -28.94 15.51
CA PHE A 15 -8.53 -28.09 14.71
C PHE A 15 -9.04 -26.66 14.94
N SER A 16 -8.49 -26.01 15.96
CA SER A 16 -8.50 -24.55 16.01
C SER A 16 -7.73 -24.10 14.78
N CYS A 17 -8.45 -23.78 13.72
CA CYS A 17 -7.92 -22.97 12.62
C CYS A 17 -7.59 -21.61 13.25
N MET A 18 -6.35 -21.41 13.68
CA MET A 18 -5.85 -20.05 13.82
C MET A 18 -5.91 -19.47 12.42
N GLU A 19 -6.80 -18.51 12.22
CA GLU A 19 -6.84 -17.73 11.00
C GLU A 19 -5.52 -16.98 10.90
N ASP A 20 -4.62 -17.53 10.09
CA ASP A 20 -3.28 -17.01 9.92
C ASP A 20 -3.35 -15.77 9.04
N GLN A 21 -3.60 -14.61 9.67
CA GLN A 21 -3.64 -13.31 9.01
C GLN A 21 -2.29 -12.94 8.34
N ASN A 22 -1.24 -13.75 8.49
CA ASN A 22 0.06 -13.56 7.86
C ASN A 22 0.21 -14.21 6.48
N LEU A 23 -0.70 -15.09 6.05
CA LEU A 23 -0.55 -15.72 4.73
C LEU A 23 -0.65 -14.71 3.57
N SER A 24 -1.40 -13.62 3.76
CA SER A 24 -1.51 -12.55 2.77
C SER A 24 -0.27 -11.63 2.72
N ALA A 25 0.50 -11.54 3.80
CA ALA A 25 1.73 -10.73 3.85
C ALA A 25 2.88 -11.35 3.04
N LEU A 26 2.88 -12.67 2.87
CA LEU A 26 3.92 -13.41 2.15
C LEU A 26 3.81 -13.29 0.62
N GLU A 27 2.60 -13.11 0.08
CA GLU A 27 2.40 -12.96 -1.37
C GLU A 27 2.61 -11.52 -1.88
N ALA A 28 2.65 -10.54 -0.97
CA ALA A 28 2.52 -9.12 -1.34
C ALA A 28 3.73 -8.23 -0.98
N GLY A 29 4.81 -8.80 -0.43
CA GLY A 29 5.99 -8.09 0.07
C GLY A 29 5.76 -7.33 1.38
N PRO A 30 6.81 -6.85 2.06
CA PRO A 30 6.65 -6.05 3.27
C PRO A 30 5.95 -4.73 2.94
N ILE A 31 4.99 -4.30 3.75
CA ILE A 31 4.35 -2.97 3.60
C ILE A 31 5.46 -1.89 3.60
N PRO A 32 5.44 -0.90 2.69
CA PRO A 32 4.38 -0.57 1.73
C PRO A 32 4.53 -1.19 0.32
N VAL A 33 5.36 -2.21 0.09
CA VAL A 33 5.59 -2.77 -1.26
C VAL A 33 4.27 -3.16 -1.95
N GLY A 34 4.08 -2.71 -3.19
CA GLY A 34 2.86 -2.88 -3.99
C GLY A 34 2.36 -1.59 -4.65
N ASN A 35 1.20 -1.67 -5.31
CA ASN A 35 0.53 -0.51 -5.90
C ASN A 35 -0.63 -0.06 -5.01
N TRP A 36 -0.76 1.26 -4.82
CA TRP A 36 -1.72 1.88 -3.92
C TRP A 36 -2.43 3.04 -4.61
N THR A 37 -3.75 3.08 -4.53
CA THR A 37 -4.61 4.10 -5.16
C THR A 37 -5.84 4.37 -4.29
N ASN A 38 -6.89 4.98 -4.85
CA ASN A 38 -8.12 5.37 -4.16
C ASN A 38 -7.82 6.22 -2.92
N LEU A 39 -6.98 7.24 -3.10
CA LEU A 39 -6.52 8.12 -2.04
C LEU A 39 -7.72 8.83 -1.41
N GLU A 40 -7.96 8.54 -0.13
CA GLU A 40 -8.91 9.25 0.70
C GLU A 40 -8.13 10.18 1.65
N TYR A 41 -8.22 11.48 1.38
CA TYR A 41 -7.60 12.49 2.23
C TYR A 41 -8.39 12.63 3.53
N GLN A 42 -7.68 12.48 4.64
CA GLN A 42 -8.19 12.64 6.00
C GLN A 42 -7.58 13.90 6.63
N GLU A 43 -8.00 14.26 7.84
CA GLU A 43 -7.57 15.50 8.51
C GLU A 43 -6.04 15.66 8.55
N ASN A 44 -5.30 14.60 8.92
CA ASN A 44 -3.84 14.62 9.06
C ASN A 44 -3.12 13.63 8.15
N GLY A 45 -3.79 13.08 7.14
CA GLY A 45 -3.33 11.84 6.54
C GLY A 45 -4.00 11.43 5.24
N ILE A 46 -3.62 10.23 4.80
CA ILE A 46 -4.13 9.62 3.58
C ILE A 46 -4.41 8.15 3.88
N ALA A 47 -5.59 7.67 3.52
CA ALA A 47 -5.86 6.25 3.39
C ALA A 47 -5.73 5.82 1.93
N LEU A 48 -5.08 4.69 1.71
CA LEU A 48 -4.84 4.11 0.39
C LEU A 48 -5.31 2.65 0.36
N GLU A 49 -5.75 2.23 -0.82
CA GLU A 49 -6.12 0.85 -1.09
C GLU A 49 -5.10 0.17 -2.00
N LYS A 50 -4.76 -1.08 -1.67
CA LYS A 50 -3.85 -1.90 -2.48
C LYS A 50 -4.59 -2.39 -3.73
N VAL A 51 -3.92 -2.33 -4.87
CA VAL A 51 -4.43 -2.82 -6.15
C VAL A 51 -3.35 -3.58 -6.92
N ASP A 52 -3.77 -4.51 -7.78
CA ASP A 52 -2.84 -5.27 -8.64
C ASP A 52 -2.10 -4.36 -9.63
N ARG A 53 -2.78 -3.30 -10.10
CA ARG A 53 -2.22 -2.30 -11.01
C ARG A 53 -2.92 -0.94 -10.85
N LEU A 54 -2.18 0.14 -11.02
CA LEU A 54 -2.75 1.47 -11.14
C LEU A 54 -3.45 1.61 -12.50
N ARG A 55 -4.72 2.05 -12.49
CA ARG A 55 -5.48 2.35 -13.71
C ARG A 55 -4.92 3.61 -14.39
N GLU A 56 -5.16 3.75 -15.69
CA GLU A 56 -4.82 4.99 -16.40
C GLU A 56 -5.59 6.16 -15.79
N ASN A 57 -4.95 7.34 -15.74
CA ASN A 57 -5.57 8.59 -15.29
C ASN A 57 -6.14 8.55 -13.86
N THR A 58 -5.49 7.79 -12.96
CA THR A 58 -5.79 7.77 -11.52
C THR A 58 -4.56 8.09 -10.72
N TYR A 59 -4.70 8.76 -9.57
CA TYR A 59 -3.57 8.98 -8.65
C TYR A 59 -3.13 7.69 -7.98
N GLY A 60 -1.85 7.58 -7.62
CA GLY A 60 -1.37 6.43 -6.87
C GLY A 60 0.13 6.38 -6.66
N TYR A 61 0.55 5.38 -5.91
CA TYR A 61 1.93 5.10 -5.58
C TYR A 61 2.25 3.65 -5.91
N ARG A 62 3.46 3.38 -6.39
CA ARG A 62 4.00 2.02 -6.51
C ARG A 62 5.31 1.98 -5.75
N PHE A 63 5.32 1.27 -4.63
CA PHE A 63 6.51 1.03 -3.83
C PHE A 63 7.12 -0.29 -4.29
N LEU A 64 8.32 -0.23 -4.87
CA LEU A 64 9.06 -1.42 -5.28
C LEU A 64 10.00 -1.86 -4.15
N GLY A 65 10.26 -3.17 -4.05
CA GLY A 65 11.07 -3.75 -2.97
C GLY A 65 12.55 -3.36 -2.96
N ASP A 66 13.03 -2.68 -4.00
CA ASP A 66 14.38 -2.16 -4.14
C ASP A 66 14.52 -0.69 -3.71
N GLY A 67 13.46 -0.09 -3.14
CA GLY A 67 13.44 1.32 -2.74
C GLY A 67 13.04 2.28 -3.86
N LYS A 68 12.73 1.79 -5.08
CA LYS A 68 12.18 2.63 -6.14
C LYS A 68 10.71 2.96 -5.87
N LEU A 69 10.35 4.22 -6.12
CA LEU A 69 8.98 4.73 -6.06
C LEU A 69 8.51 5.11 -7.45
N ILE A 70 7.27 4.76 -7.81
CA ILE A 70 6.54 5.42 -8.89
C ILE A 70 5.43 6.24 -8.26
N HIS A 71 5.48 7.56 -8.40
CA HIS A 71 4.41 8.46 -8.00
C HIS A 71 3.59 8.82 -9.23
N ARG A 72 2.35 8.32 -9.30
CA ARG A 72 1.40 8.69 -10.36
C ARG A 72 0.63 9.93 -9.93
N ALA A 73 1.01 11.06 -10.50
CA ALA A 73 0.48 12.38 -10.18
C ALA A 73 0.03 13.12 -11.43
N ASN A 74 -0.56 14.31 -11.27
CA ASN A 74 -0.95 15.17 -12.38
C ASN A 74 0.21 15.37 -13.36
N SER A 75 -0.06 15.26 -14.66
CA SER A 75 0.93 15.48 -15.71
C SER A 75 1.28 16.96 -15.93
N GLY A 76 0.54 17.88 -15.30
CA GLY A 76 0.71 19.32 -15.49
C GLY A 76 0.06 20.14 -14.37
N TRP A 77 0.21 21.46 -14.45
CA TRP A 77 -0.28 22.44 -13.48
C TRP A 77 -1.78 22.32 -13.20
N CYS A 78 -2.56 21.89 -14.19
CA CYS A 78 -4.02 21.91 -14.12
C CYS A 78 -4.60 20.50 -13.99
N GLY A 79 -5.26 20.23 -12.86
CA GLY A 79 -6.03 18.99 -12.61
C GLY A 79 -7.48 19.04 -13.10
N THR A 80 -7.79 19.85 -14.12
CA THR A 80 -9.15 19.95 -14.67
C THR A 80 -9.53 18.69 -15.44
N PRO A 81 -10.73 18.14 -15.24
CA PRO A 81 -11.20 16.98 -16.00
C PRO A 81 -11.10 17.15 -17.53
N PRO A 82 -10.72 16.09 -18.26
CA PRO A 82 -10.26 14.81 -17.74
C PRO A 82 -8.90 14.93 -17.04
N ILE A 83 -8.75 14.31 -15.87
CA ILE A 83 -7.46 14.25 -15.18
C ILE A 83 -6.51 13.44 -16.07
N ILE A 84 -5.32 14.00 -16.32
CA ILE A 84 -4.23 13.30 -17.01
C ILE A 84 -3.09 13.14 -16.01
N THR A 85 -2.65 11.89 -15.84
CA THR A 85 -1.59 11.54 -14.90
C THR A 85 -0.36 10.98 -15.58
N SER A 86 0.82 11.28 -15.04
CA SER A 86 2.11 10.73 -15.44
C SER A 86 2.74 9.95 -14.30
N ASP A 87 3.58 8.98 -14.65
CA ASP A 87 4.42 8.26 -13.69
C ASP A 87 5.73 9.03 -13.50
N TYR A 88 5.98 9.48 -12.27
CA TYR A 88 7.23 10.10 -11.86
C TYR A 88 8.06 9.11 -11.06
N GLU A 89 9.27 8.83 -11.53
CA GLU A 89 10.18 7.91 -10.84
C GLU A 89 10.92 8.62 -9.71
N GLY A 90 10.89 8.02 -8.53
CA GLY A 90 11.51 8.52 -7.32
C GLY A 90 12.05 7.39 -6.45
N THR A 91 12.26 7.69 -5.18
CA THR A 91 12.74 6.74 -4.18
C THR A 91 11.86 6.77 -2.94
N TRP A 92 11.90 5.67 -2.19
CA TRP A 92 11.33 5.61 -0.85
C TRP A 92 12.24 4.82 0.08
N GLU A 93 12.20 5.19 1.34
CA GLU A 93 12.92 4.52 2.42
C GLU A 93 11.99 4.36 3.63
N ARG A 94 12.25 3.34 4.45
CA ARG A 94 11.47 3.07 5.67
C ARG A 94 12.39 2.95 6.88
N GLU A 95 12.08 3.72 7.91
CA GLU A 95 12.71 3.64 9.23
C GLU A 95 11.61 3.45 10.29
N GLY A 96 11.43 2.21 10.76
CA GLY A 96 10.34 1.85 11.68
C GLY A 96 8.96 2.07 11.06
N GLU A 97 8.20 3.03 11.59
CA GLU A 97 6.87 3.41 11.08
C GLU A 97 6.93 4.59 10.10
N ILE A 98 8.11 5.16 9.88
CA ILE A 98 8.28 6.36 9.06
C ILE A 98 8.68 5.96 7.64
N LEU A 99 7.92 6.44 6.66
CA LEU A 99 8.25 6.39 5.24
C LEU A 99 8.77 7.76 4.82
N THR A 100 9.92 7.79 4.15
CA THR A 100 10.39 8.99 3.45
C THR A 100 10.26 8.73 1.95
N LEU A 101 9.57 9.62 1.25
CA LEU A 101 9.31 9.53 -0.18
C LEU A 101 9.93 10.74 -0.87
N THR A 102 10.67 10.51 -1.94
CA THR A 102 11.22 11.57 -2.79
C THR A 102 10.83 11.28 -4.23
N ALA A 103 10.11 12.17 -4.88
CA ALA A 103 9.73 11.99 -6.27
C ALA A 103 9.60 13.34 -6.99
N PRO A 104 9.90 13.39 -8.30
CA PRO A 104 9.48 14.49 -9.13
C PRO A 104 7.94 14.59 -9.20
N TYR A 105 7.48 15.74 -9.65
CA TYR A 105 6.12 15.99 -10.12
C TYR A 105 6.20 16.97 -11.29
N TRP A 106 5.05 17.32 -11.89
CA TRP A 106 5.01 18.19 -13.08
C TRP A 106 5.71 19.56 -12.93
N GLY A 107 5.91 20.04 -11.70
CA GLY A 107 6.45 21.38 -11.41
C GLY A 107 7.73 21.38 -10.59
N GLY A 108 8.37 20.22 -10.38
CA GLY A 108 9.62 20.13 -9.63
C GLY A 108 9.77 18.82 -8.86
N THR A 109 10.33 18.88 -7.66
CA THR A 109 10.56 17.71 -6.80
C THR A 109 9.84 17.87 -5.46
N GLN A 110 9.29 16.78 -4.96
CA GLN A 110 8.68 16.72 -3.64
C GLN A 110 9.39 15.72 -2.73
N VAL A 111 9.47 16.07 -1.45
CA VAL A 111 9.87 15.16 -0.38
C VAL A 111 8.74 15.10 0.64
N GLN A 112 8.30 13.89 0.97
CA GLN A 112 7.23 13.65 1.95
C GLN A 112 7.71 12.70 3.03
N LYS A 113 7.30 12.94 4.27
CA LYS A 113 7.47 12.00 5.38
C LYS A 113 6.11 11.59 5.90
N TRP A 114 5.87 10.29 5.93
CA TRP A 114 4.61 9.70 6.37
C TRP A 114 4.85 8.77 7.55
N LYS A 115 3.96 8.80 8.55
CA LYS A 115 3.92 7.80 9.62
C LYS A 115 2.83 6.79 9.30
N ILE A 116 3.16 5.51 9.29
CA ILE A 116 2.15 4.43 9.20
C ILE A 116 1.35 4.39 10.50
N ILE A 117 0.04 4.64 10.42
CA ILE A 117 -0.87 4.61 11.57
C ILE A 117 -1.57 3.26 11.67
N ALA A 118 -1.98 2.72 10.53
CA ALA A 118 -2.59 1.41 10.44
C ALA A 118 -2.31 0.81 9.07
N SER A 119 -2.21 -0.52 9.02
CA SER A 119 -2.01 -1.21 7.75
C SER A 119 -2.55 -2.63 7.81
N THR A 120 -3.20 -3.05 6.73
CA THR A 120 -3.59 -4.44 6.48
C THR A 120 -2.96 -4.91 5.17
N ALA A 121 -3.32 -6.10 4.70
CA ALA A 121 -2.93 -6.56 3.37
C ALA A 121 -3.43 -5.63 2.24
N ASN A 122 -4.58 -4.99 2.42
CA ASN A 122 -5.28 -4.25 1.36
C ASN A 122 -5.43 -2.75 1.65
N THR A 123 -5.10 -2.29 2.86
CA THR A 123 -5.25 -0.90 3.26
C THR A 123 -3.97 -0.38 3.91
N LEU A 124 -3.66 0.88 3.62
CA LEU A 124 -2.55 1.61 4.24
C LEU A 124 -3.07 2.97 4.67
N GLN A 125 -3.02 3.25 5.97
CA GLN A 125 -3.38 4.55 6.52
C GLN A 125 -2.13 5.21 7.07
N VAL A 126 -1.86 6.42 6.60
CA VAL A 126 -0.70 7.20 6.99
C VAL A 126 -1.08 8.58 7.50
N GLU A 127 -0.31 9.09 8.43
CA GLU A 127 -0.27 10.50 8.81
C GLU A 127 0.84 11.19 7.99
N VAL A 128 0.55 12.35 7.41
CA VAL A 128 1.55 13.15 6.68
C VAL A 128 2.27 14.04 7.70
N ILE A 129 3.51 13.69 8.04
CA ILE A 129 4.34 14.38 9.03
C ILE A 129 4.89 15.69 8.44
N SER A 130 5.40 15.61 7.20
CA SER A 130 5.93 16.77 6.49
C SER A 130 5.83 16.58 4.99
N GLN A 131 5.75 17.71 4.29
CA GLN A 131 5.82 17.78 2.84
C GLN A 131 6.59 19.03 2.45
N GLU A 132 7.62 18.84 1.63
CA GLU A 132 8.45 19.89 1.07
C GLU A 132 8.31 19.84 -0.45
N LEU A 133 8.05 20.98 -1.07
CA LEU A 133 7.95 21.14 -2.52
C LEU A 133 9.05 22.08 -2.97
N GLN A 134 9.93 21.60 -3.85
CA GLN A 134 10.90 22.42 -4.55
C GLN A 134 10.43 22.56 -5.99
N MET A 135 10.12 23.78 -6.39
CA MET A 135 9.74 24.08 -7.77
C MET A 135 10.99 24.19 -8.64
N ASP A 136 10.91 23.64 -9.86
CA ASP A 136 11.92 23.92 -10.88
C ASP A 136 11.74 25.35 -11.39
N GLU A 137 12.85 26.06 -11.62
CA GLU A 137 12.89 27.45 -12.13
C GLU A 137 12.58 27.55 -13.63
#